data_AF-A0A6B3KKE9-F1
#
_entry.id   AF-A0A6B3KKE9-F1
#
_cell.length_a   1.000
_cell.length_b   1.000
_cell.length_c   1.000
_cell.angle_alpha   90.00
_cell.angle_beta   90.00
_cell.angle_gamma   90.00
#
_symmetry.space_group_name_H-M   'P 1'
#
loop_
_entity.id
_entity.type
_entity.pdbx_description
1 polymer ?
#
loop_
_entity_poly.entity_id
_entity_poly.type
_entity_poly.pdbx_seq_one_letter_code
_entity_poly.pdbx_strand_id
1 'polypeptide(L)'
;LLPSLVQGDSAAAQITSLLQRADASGRYDVILITRGGGSLEDLWAFNDERLARAIAAAHTPVVSAVGHETDFSLSDFVADVRAPTPSVA
;
A
#
# COMPACT_ATOMS: atom_id res chain seq x y z
N LEU A 1 13.48 -2.23 -3.11
CA LEU A 1 12.82 -2.53 -1.82
C LEU A 1 13.00 -1.34 -0.89
N LEU A 2 11.89 -0.82 -0.35
CA LEU A 2 11.87 0.26 0.63
C LEU A 2 11.25 -0.31 1.92
N PRO A 3 12.05 -0.64 2.95
CA PRO A 3 11.52 -1.25 4.17
C PRO A 3 10.57 -0.30 4.91
N SER A 4 9.41 -0.81 5.33
CA SER A 4 8.42 -0.09 6.11
C SER A 4 7.77 -1.02 7.13
N LEU A 5 7.33 -0.45 8.24
CA LEU A 5 6.27 -1.03 9.05
C LEU A 5 5.01 -1.14 8.18
N VAL A 6 4.30 -2.25 8.35
CA VAL A 6 3.08 -2.59 7.60
C VAL A 6 1.90 -2.87 8.53
N GLN A 7 2.09 -2.67 9.84
CA GLN A 7 1.09 -2.83 10.88
C GLN A 7 1.43 -1.92 12.06
N GLY A 8 0.41 -1.59 12.87
CA GLY A 8 0.53 -0.68 14.01
C GLY A 8 0.44 0.80 13.64
N ASP A 9 0.34 1.65 14.66
CA ASP A 9 -0.08 3.06 14.53
C ASP A 9 0.82 3.93 13.66
N SER A 10 2.10 3.60 13.55
CA SER A 10 3.08 4.36 12.75
C SER A 10 3.23 3.88 11.31
N ALA A 11 2.65 2.73 10.96
CA ALA A 11 2.83 2.12 9.63
C ALA A 11 2.30 3.02 8.51
N ALA A 12 1.07 3.52 8.64
CA ALA A 12 0.46 4.37 7.61
C ALA A 12 1.30 5.60 7.29
N ALA A 13 1.78 6.31 8.33
CA ALA A 13 2.62 7.49 8.17
C ALA A 13 3.97 7.16 7.50
N GLN A 14 4.58 6.04 7.87
CA GLN A 14 5.85 5.60 7.28
C GLN A 14 5.70 5.20 5.81
N ILE A 15 4.67 4.41 5.47
CA ILE A 15 4.36 4.01 4.10
C ILE A 15 4.10 5.25 3.24
N THR A 16 3.29 6.19 3.74
CA THR A 16 2.98 7.44 3.04
C THR A 16 4.24 8.25 2.71
N SER A 17 5.14 8.41 3.68
CA SER A 17 6.40 9.12 3.48
C SER A 17 7.30 8.43 2.46
N LEU A 18 7.38 7.10 2.49
CA LEU A 18 8.18 6.33 1.54
C LEU A 18 7.60 6.38 0.13
N LEU A 19 6.27 6.27 -0.01
CA LEU A 19 5.57 6.39 -1.29
C LEU A 19 5.86 7.74 -1.95
N GLN A 20 5.66 8.84 -1.22
CA GLN A 20 5.90 10.19 -1.73
C GLN A 20 7.36 10.40 -2.15
N ARG A 21 8.31 9.88 -1.37
CA ARG A 21 9.74 9.95 -1.70
C ARG A 21 10.09 9.11 -2.92
N ALA A 22 9.47 7.94 -3.07
CA ALA A 22 9.67 7.07 -4.22
C ALA A 22 9.12 7.73 -5.48
N ASP A 23 7.89 8.24 -5.44
CA ASP A 23 7.23 8.95 -6.53
C ASP A 23 8.02 10.18 -6.98
N ALA A 24 8.39 11.05 -6.03
CA ALA A 24 9.16 12.26 -6.30
C ALA A 24 10.59 11.99 -6.83
N SER A 25 11.10 10.78 -6.68
CA SER A 25 12.46 10.45 -7.15
C SER A 25 12.55 10.31 -8.67
N GLY A 26 11.43 9.99 -9.35
CA GLY A 26 11.41 9.68 -10.78
C GLY A 26 12.24 8.46 -11.18
N ARG A 27 12.59 7.59 -10.22
CA ARG A 27 13.49 6.44 -10.44
C ARG A 27 12.77 5.12 -10.70
N TYR A 28 11.45 5.09 -10.52
CA TYR A 28 10.66 3.86 -10.55
C TYR A 28 9.60 3.97 -11.63
N ASP A 29 9.42 2.88 -12.39
CA ASP A 29 8.35 2.80 -13.39
C ASP A 29 7.00 2.42 -12.75
N VAL A 30 7.03 1.71 -11.62
CA VAL A 30 5.87 1.24 -10.85
C VAL A 30 6.24 1.16 -9.37
N ILE A 31 5.30 1.48 -8.48
CA ILE A 31 5.41 1.30 -7.04
C ILE A 31 4.43 0.22 -6.58
N LEU A 32 4.96 -0.83 -5.93
CA LEU A 32 4.15 -1.89 -5.33
C LEU A 32 4.07 -1.69 -3.81
N ILE A 33 2.86 -1.47 -3.30
CA ILE A 33 2.57 -1.51 -1.86
C ILE A 33 2.11 -2.93 -1.55
N THR A 34 2.87 -3.66 -0.74
CA THR A 34 2.56 -5.07 -0.47
C THR A 34 2.67 -5.44 1.00
N ARG A 35 1.74 -6.29 1.44
CA ARG A 35 1.69 -6.94 2.75
C ARG A 35 0.90 -8.24 2.56
N GLY A 36 1.37 -9.35 3.12
CA GLY A 36 0.62 -10.62 3.11
C GLY A 36 -0.72 -10.59 3.86
N GLY A 37 -1.29 -11.78 4.10
CA GLY A 37 -2.51 -11.94 4.88
C GLY A 37 -2.34 -11.68 6.38
N GLY A 38 -3.45 -11.51 7.09
CA GLY A 38 -3.53 -11.32 8.54
C GLY A 38 -4.94 -10.89 8.95
N SER A 39 -5.14 -10.44 10.19
CA SER A 39 -6.45 -9.93 10.58
C SER A 39 -6.72 -8.56 9.94
N LEU A 40 -7.98 -8.13 9.93
CA LEU A 40 -8.35 -6.79 9.44
C LEU A 40 -7.67 -5.69 10.26
N GLU A 41 -7.45 -5.92 11.56
CA GLU A 41 -6.72 -5.01 12.44
C GLU A 41 -5.26 -4.87 12.03
N ASP A 42 -4.60 -5.96 11.62
CA ASP A 42 -3.22 -5.89 11.13
C ASP A 42 -3.12 -5.09 9.82
N LEU A 43 -4.17 -5.13 9.01
CA LEU A 43 -4.27 -4.43 7.73
C LEU A 43 -4.77 -2.98 7.85
N TRP A 44 -5.09 -2.53 9.06
CA TRP A 44 -5.79 -1.26 9.25
C TRP A 44 -4.99 -0.04 8.78
N ALA A 45 -3.66 -0.13 8.76
CA ALA A 45 -2.79 0.92 8.25
C ALA A 45 -3.08 1.30 6.77
N PHE A 46 -3.61 0.36 5.98
CA PHE A 46 -3.94 0.58 4.57
C PHE A 46 -5.31 1.28 4.37
N ASN A 47 -6.05 1.50 5.46
CA ASN A 47 -7.28 2.31 5.51
C ASN A 47 -7.03 3.76 5.96
N ASP A 48 -5.78 4.19 6.10
CA ASP A 48 -5.48 5.58 6.44
C ASP A 48 -5.79 6.53 5.28
N GLU A 49 -6.54 7.58 5.57
CA GLU A 49 -6.97 8.56 4.56
C GLU A 49 -5.78 9.26 3.90
N ARG A 50 -4.71 9.57 4.63
CA ARG A 50 -3.55 10.28 4.08
C ARG A 50 -2.78 9.37 3.14
N LEU A 51 -2.65 8.10 3.48
CA LEU A 51 -2.07 7.10 2.58
C LEU A 51 -2.90 6.99 1.31
N ALA A 52 -4.23 6.86 1.43
CA ALA A 52 -5.11 6.76 0.27
C ALA A 52 -5.01 8.00 -0.65
N ARG A 53 -5.01 9.21 -0.07
CA ARG A 53 -4.82 10.45 -0.83
C ARG A 53 -3.45 10.55 -1.49
N ALA A 54 -2.39 10.04 -0.84
CA ALA A 54 -1.06 10.02 -1.41
C ALA A 54 -0.95 9.05 -2.59
N ILE A 55 -1.59 7.88 -2.51
CA ILE A 55 -1.69 6.93 -3.64
C ILE A 55 -2.44 7.57 -4.80
N ALA A 56 -3.61 8.15 -4.55
CA ALA A 56 -4.42 8.80 -5.59
C ALA A 56 -3.71 10.00 -6.27
N ALA A 57 -2.73 10.61 -5.61
CA ALA A 57 -1.97 11.74 -6.12
C ALA A 57 -0.60 11.36 -6.71
N ALA A 58 -0.24 10.07 -6.71
CA ALA A 58 1.04 9.61 -7.22
C ALA A 58 1.10 9.74 -8.75
N HIS A 59 2.27 10.13 -9.27
CA HIS A 59 2.51 10.19 -10.72
C HIS A 59 2.99 8.84 -11.27
N THR A 60 3.70 8.08 -10.44
CA THR A 60 4.17 6.73 -10.71
C THR A 60 3.04 5.75 -10.45
N PRO A 61 2.71 4.85 -11.39
CA PRO A 61 1.65 3.85 -11.21
C PRO A 61 1.82 3.06 -9.91
N VAL A 62 0.75 2.93 -9.13
CA VAL A 62 0.73 2.24 -7.85
C VAL A 62 -0.10 0.95 -7.96
N VAL A 63 0.51 -0.16 -7.53
CA VAL A 63 -0.16 -1.45 -7.38
C VAL A 63 -0.36 -1.73 -5.89
N SER A 64 -1.59 -2.03 -5.49
CA SER A 64 -1.90 -2.55 -4.15
C SER A 64 -1.90 -4.07 -4.16
N ALA A 65 -1.04 -4.68 -3.35
CA ALA A 65 -0.96 -6.11 -3.11
C ALA A 65 -1.01 -6.41 -1.60
N VAL A 66 -2.11 -5.99 -0.98
CA VAL A 66 -2.36 -6.06 0.45
C VAL A 66 -3.41 -7.13 0.74
N GLY A 67 -3.06 -8.10 1.59
CA GLY A 67 -3.99 -9.14 2.02
C GLY A 67 -4.38 -10.14 0.92
N HIS A 68 -5.41 -10.94 1.21
CA HIS A 68 -5.96 -11.94 0.30
C HIS A 68 -7.09 -11.36 -0.57
N GLU A 69 -7.65 -12.22 -1.43
CA GLU A 69 -8.72 -11.84 -2.37
C GLU A 69 -9.91 -11.13 -1.71
N THR A 70 -10.30 -11.51 -0.50
CA THR A 70 -11.44 -10.93 0.23
C THR A 70 -11.10 -9.70 1.07
N ASP A 71 -9.81 -9.40 1.25
CA ASP A 71 -9.36 -8.28 2.07
C ASP A 71 -9.36 -7.02 1.21
N PHE A 72 -10.11 -6.01 1.64
CA PHE A 72 -10.16 -4.72 0.95
C PHE A 72 -9.81 -3.59 1.92
N SER A 73 -9.02 -2.65 1.42
CA SER A 73 -8.62 -1.44 2.10
C SER A 73 -8.85 -0.22 1.21
N LEU A 74 -8.85 0.99 1.79
CA LEU A 74 -8.88 2.21 1.00
C LEU A 74 -7.75 2.26 -0.03
N SER A 75 -6.55 1.79 0.33
CA SER A 75 -5.40 1.72 -0.57
C SER A 75 -5.69 0.91 -1.84
N ASP A 76 -6.49 -0.16 -1.75
CA ASP A 76 -6.88 -0.97 -2.90
C ASP A 76 -7.81 -0.24 -3.87
N PHE A 77 -8.67 0.63 -3.34
CA PHE A 77 -9.65 1.38 -4.14
C PHE A 77 -9.05 2.58 -4.85
N VAL A 78 -7.94 3.12 -4.35
CA VAL A 78 -7.27 4.28 -4.94
C VAL A 78 -6.04 3.92 -5.78
N ALA A 79 -5.52 2.71 -5.66
CA ALA A 79 -4.42 2.22 -6.50
C ALA A 79 -4.88 2.00 -7.94
N ASP A 80 -3.95 2.09 -8.89
CA ASP A 80 -4.23 1.85 -10.32
C ASP A 80 -4.61 0.40 -10.58
N VAL A 81 -3.98 -0.52 -9.85
CA VAL A 81 -4.24 -1.96 -9.95
C VAL A 81 -4.25 -2.58 -8.55
N ARG A 82 -5.20 -3.48 -8.33
CA ARG A 82 -5.20 -4.40 -7.18
C ARG A 82 -4.72 -5.78 -7.62
N ALA A 83 -3.73 -6.31 -6.92
CA ALA A 83 -3.18 -7.64 -7.12
C ALA A 83 -3.18 -8.41 -5.78
N PRO A 84 -4.27 -9.12 -5.44
CA PRO A 84 -4.35 -9.84 -4.17
C PRO A 84 -3.24 -10.87 -4.05
N THR A 85 -2.70 -11.05 -2.84
CA THR A 85 -1.70 -12.10 -2.62
C THR A 85 -2.38 -13.47 -2.65
N PRO A 86 -1.89 -14.45 -3.43
CA PRO A 86 -2.55 -15.75 -3.54
C PRO A 86 -2.64 -16.44 -2.18
N SER A 87 -3.82 -16.93 -1.83
CA SER A 87 -4.12 -17.63 -0.57
C SER A 87 -3.64 -19.09 -0.54
N VAL A 88 -2.72 -19.47 -1.44
CA VAL A 88 -2.21 -20.83 -1.57
C VAL A 88 -0.69 -20.83 -1.40
N ALA A 89 -0.26 -21.27 -0.21
CA ALA A 89 1.03 -21.92 0.01
C ALA A 89 0.77 -23.40 0.31
#